data_AF-A0A519UJ78-F1
#
_entry.id   AF-A0A519UJ78-F1
#
_cell.length_a   1.000
_cell.length_b   1.000
_cell.length_c   1.000
_cell.angle_alpha   90.00
_cell.angle_beta   90.00
_cell.angle_gamma   90.00
#
_symmetry.space_group_name_H-M   'P 1'
#
loop_
_entity.id
_entity.type
_entity.pdbx_description
1 polymer ?
#
loop_
_entity_poly.entity_id
_entity_poly.type
_entity_poly.pdbx_seq_one_letter_code
_entity_poly.pdbx_strand_id
1 'polypeptide(L)'
;MGTNEMTERWLAGPVNGIPTLLQPVAHALLQATREVTRVMEQFPSELLWQPVAGMASPGFHLQHIAGVLDRLFTYAKGKALN
;
A
#
# COMPACT_ATOMS: atom_id res chain seq x y z
N MET A 1 -13.25 -24.27 4.07
CA MET A 1 -13.61 -22.98 3.45
C MET A 1 -12.33 -22.34 2.95
N GLY A 2 -12.04 -22.45 1.66
CA GLY A 2 -10.82 -21.86 1.09
C GLY A 2 -10.93 -20.34 1.16
N THR A 3 -9.92 -19.68 1.71
CA THR A 3 -9.72 -18.25 1.55
C THR A 3 -9.58 -18.00 0.06
N ASN A 4 -10.63 -17.48 -0.58
CA ASN A 4 -10.55 -17.05 -1.96
C ASN A 4 -9.58 -15.86 -2.01
N GLU A 5 -8.31 -16.11 -2.34
CA GLU A 5 -7.25 -15.09 -2.40
C GLU A 5 -7.61 -13.92 -3.34
N MET A 6 -8.60 -14.13 -4.20
CA MET A 6 -9.14 -13.17 -5.16
C MET A 6 -10.18 -12.19 -4.59
N THR A 7 -10.64 -12.35 -3.34
CA THR A 7 -11.66 -11.44 -2.80
C THR A 7 -11.05 -10.06 -2.54
N GLU A 8 -11.58 -9.02 -3.17
CA GLU A 8 -11.23 -7.63 -2.90
C GLU A 8 -11.40 -7.26 -1.42
N ARG A 9 -10.49 -6.45 -0.85
CA ARG A 9 -10.52 -6.15 0.60
C ARG A 9 -11.82 -5.49 1.06
N TRP A 10 -12.46 -4.69 0.22
CA TRP A 10 -13.75 -4.06 0.55
C TRP A 10 -14.92 -5.05 0.63
N LEU A 11 -14.81 -6.22 -0.01
CA LEU A 11 -15.78 -7.32 0.07
C LEU A 11 -15.56 -8.22 1.29
N ALA A 12 -14.41 -8.12 1.97
CA ALA A 12 -14.04 -8.97 3.10
C ALA A 12 -14.70 -8.56 4.44
N GLY A 13 -15.57 -7.55 4.43
CA GLY A 13 -16.19 -6.99 5.62
C GLY A 13 -15.31 -5.94 6.32
N PRO A 14 -15.76 -5.41 7.48
CA PRO A 14 -15.07 -4.32 8.16
C PRO A 14 -13.71 -4.76 8.73
N VAL A 15 -12.75 -3.84 8.70
CA VAL A 15 -11.47 -3.99 9.38
C VAL A 15 -11.67 -3.75 10.89
N ASN A 16 -11.30 -4.74 11.70
CA ASN A 16 -11.42 -4.67 13.16
C ASN A 16 -10.62 -3.49 13.72
N GLY A 17 -11.24 -2.75 14.65
CA GLY A 17 -10.60 -1.59 15.30
C GLY A 17 -10.57 -0.31 14.47
N ILE A 18 -11.13 -0.31 13.25
CA ILE A 18 -11.20 0.88 12.39
C ILE A 18 -12.62 1.47 12.42
N PRO A 19 -12.80 2.77 12.75
CA PRO A 19 -14.09 3.43 12.69
C PRO A 19 -14.74 3.32 11.32
N THR A 20 -16.08 3.26 11.27
CA THR A 20 -16.85 3.09 10.01
C THR A 20 -16.46 4.09 8.94
N LEU A 21 -16.25 5.36 9.31
CA LEU A 21 -15.86 6.42 8.37
C LEU A 21 -14.46 6.22 7.76
N LEU A 22 -13.59 5.44 8.40
CA LEU A 22 -12.22 5.17 7.96
C LEU A 22 -12.06 3.81 7.26
N GLN A 23 -13.14 3.01 7.18
CA GLN A 23 -13.12 1.70 6.52
C GLN A 23 -12.63 1.77 5.06
N PRO A 24 -13.08 2.72 4.20
CA PRO A 24 -12.61 2.77 2.82
C PRO A 24 -11.10 2.95 2.68
N VAL A 25 -10.50 3.80 3.53
CA VAL A 25 -9.05 4.02 3.54
C VAL A 25 -8.32 2.78 4.04
N ALA A 26 -8.81 2.14 5.09
CA ALA A 26 -8.21 0.90 5.60
C ALA A 26 -8.26 -0.22 4.55
N HIS A 27 -9.39 -0.40 3.86
CA HIS A 27 -9.50 -1.36 2.75
C HIS A 27 -8.54 -1.05 1.61
N ALA A 28 -8.45 0.22 1.19
CA ALA A 28 -7.54 0.63 0.12
C ALA A 28 -6.07 0.36 0.46
N LEU A 29 -5.63 0.68 1.69
CA LEU A 29 -4.26 0.42 2.13
C LEU A 29 -3.95 -1.08 2.22
N LEU A 30 -4.90 -1.89 2.72
CA LEU A 30 -4.77 -3.35 2.78
C LEU A 30 -4.76 -3.98 1.38
N GLN A 31 -5.53 -3.45 0.44
CA GLN A 31 -5.57 -3.90 -0.95
C GLN A 31 -4.24 -3.59 -1.63
N ALA A 32 -3.79 -2.34 -1.57
CA ALA A 32 -2.53 -1.91 -2.17
C ALA A 32 -1.33 -2.70 -1.61
N THR A 33 -1.29 -2.94 -0.30
CA THR A 33 -0.22 -3.75 0.33
C THR A 33 -0.22 -5.18 -0.22
N ARG A 34 -1.40 -5.79 -0.40
CA ARG A 34 -1.53 -7.14 -0.97
C ARG A 34 -1.03 -7.18 -2.41
N GLU A 35 -1.50 -6.26 -3.24
CA GLU A 35 -1.17 -6.22 -4.66
C GLU A 35 0.30 -5.94 -4.89
N VAL A 36 0.88 -4.98 -4.16
CA VAL A 36 2.31 -4.68 -4.21
C VAL A 36 3.11 -5.91 -3.80
N THR A 37 2.79 -6.54 -2.68
CA THR A 37 3.50 -7.75 -2.23
C THR A 37 3.45 -8.86 -3.28
N ARG A 38 2.27 -9.09 -3.88
CA ARG A 38 2.08 -10.12 -4.90
C ARG A 38 2.88 -9.83 -6.16
N VAL A 39 2.86 -8.59 -6.66
CA VAL A 39 3.64 -8.21 -7.86
C VAL A 39 5.14 -8.31 -7.57
N MET A 40 5.57 -8.01 -6.35
CA MET A 40 6.98 -8.03 -5.95
C MET A 40 7.54 -9.42 -5.66
N GLU A 41 6.70 -10.44 -5.42
CA GLU A 41 7.13 -11.80 -5.05
C GLU A 41 8.08 -12.43 -6.09
N GLN A 42 7.83 -12.18 -7.37
CA GLN A 42 8.63 -12.70 -8.49
C GLN A 42 9.21 -11.59 -9.36
N PHE A 43 9.31 -10.38 -8.83
CA PHE A 43 9.82 -9.24 -9.58
C PHE A 43 11.35 -9.36 -9.77
N PRO A 44 11.88 -9.24 -11.00
CA PRO A 44 13.32 -9.35 -11.23
C PRO A 44 14.10 -8.23 -10.52
N SER A 45 15.02 -8.62 -9.64
CA SER A 45 15.78 -7.71 -8.77
C SER A 45 16.61 -6.67 -9.56
N GLU A 46 17.12 -7.08 -10.72
CA GLU A 46 17.92 -6.27 -11.63
C GLU A 46 17.11 -5.12 -12.25
N LEU A 47 15.79 -5.25 -12.31
CA LEU A 47 14.88 -4.22 -12.82
C LEU A 47 14.43 -3.23 -11.72
N LEU A 48 14.67 -3.54 -10.44
CA LEU A 48 14.10 -2.79 -9.30
C LEU A 48 14.48 -1.30 -9.34
N TRP A 49 15.69 -0.99 -9.77
CA TRP A 49 16.22 0.37 -9.83
C TRP A 49 16.29 0.94 -11.24
N GLN A 50 15.72 0.25 -12.23
CA GLN A 50 15.69 0.73 -13.60
C GLN A 50 14.53 1.71 -13.83
N PRO A 51 14.77 2.92 -14.37
CA PRO A 51 13.69 3.81 -14.76
C PRO A 51 12.98 3.28 -16.02
N VAL A 52 11.68 3.52 -16.12
CA VAL A 52 10.85 3.10 -17.26
C VAL A 52 10.24 4.34 -17.91
N ALA A 53 10.46 4.55 -19.21
CA ALA A 53 9.87 5.66 -19.96
C ALA A 53 10.07 7.06 -19.31
N GLY A 54 11.23 7.30 -18.69
CA GLY A 54 11.53 8.57 -17.99
C GLY A 54 10.88 8.71 -16.61
N MET A 55 10.18 7.68 -16.13
CA MET A 55 9.61 7.62 -14.78
C MET A 55 10.62 7.12 -13.76
N ALA A 56 10.35 7.38 -12.49
CA ALA A 56 11.14 6.84 -11.40
C ALA A 56 11.08 5.30 -11.38
N SER A 57 12.10 4.67 -10.77
CA SER A 57 12.17 3.22 -10.71
C SER A 57 11.08 2.61 -9.82
N PRO A 58 10.75 1.31 -10.01
CA PRO A 58 9.87 0.59 -9.09
C PRO A 58 10.31 0.71 -7.62
N GLY A 59 11.61 0.56 -7.35
CA GLY A 59 12.20 0.70 -6.02
C GLY A 59 11.97 2.08 -5.40
N PHE A 60 12.08 3.15 -6.21
CA PHE A 60 11.75 4.50 -5.76
C PHE A 60 10.26 4.61 -5.38
N HIS A 61 9.35 4.11 -6.22
CA HIS A 61 7.91 4.16 -5.95
C HIS A 61 7.53 3.39 -4.68
N LEU A 62 8.13 2.21 -4.44
CA LEU A 62 7.93 1.45 -3.21
C LEU A 62 8.35 2.23 -1.95
N GLN A 63 9.52 2.86 -1.98
CA GLN A 63 9.98 3.71 -0.88
C GLN A 63 9.12 4.96 -0.72
N HIS A 64 8.72 5.56 -1.84
CA HIS A 64 7.91 6.78 -1.85
C HIS A 64 6.53 6.56 -1.23
N ILE A 65 5.85 5.45 -1.53
CA ILE A 65 4.56 5.11 -0.93
C ILE A 65 4.66 5.05 0.59
N ALA A 66 5.67 4.37 1.13
CA ALA A 66 5.88 4.27 2.57
C ALA A 66 6.13 5.65 3.20
N GLY A 67 6.99 6.47 2.58
CA GLY A 67 7.30 7.82 3.08
C GLY A 67 6.11 8.78 3.03
N VAL A 68 5.26 8.70 1.99
CA VAL A 68 4.03 9.51 1.92
C VAL A 68 3.05 9.10 3.01
N LEU A 69 2.85 7.81 3.26
CA LEU A 69 1.97 7.34 4.32
C LEU A 69 2.43 7.78 5.71
N ASP A 70 3.74 7.66 6.00
CA ASP A 70 4.30 8.12 7.27
C ASP A 70 4.08 9.63 7.47
N ARG A 71 4.34 10.43 6.44
CA ARG A 71 4.06 11.87 6.45
C ARG A 71 2.59 12.18 6.69
N LEU A 72 1.67 11.53 5.96
CA LEU A 72 0.23 11.75 6.12
C LEU A 72 -0.25 11.37 7.52
N PHE A 73 0.23 10.25 8.07
CA PHE A 73 -0.11 9.87 9.45
C PHE A 73 0.54 10.76 10.50
N THR A 74 1.70 11.33 10.22
CA THR A 74 2.32 12.36 11.07
C THR A 74 1.42 13.59 11.17
N TYR A 75 0.92 14.08 10.03
CA TYR A 75 -0.02 15.20 10.00
C TYR A 75 -1.37 14.87 10.65
N ALA A 76 -1.91 13.68 10.40
CA ALA A 76 -3.15 13.23 11.04
C ALA A 76 -3.05 13.15 12.57
N LYS A 77 -1.83 12.97 13.11
CA LYS A 77 -1.53 13.01 14.55
C LYS A 77 -1.26 14.42 15.09
N GLY A 78 -1.43 15.46 14.27
CA GLY A 78 -1.17 16.86 14.65
C GLY A 78 0.32 17.17 14.84
N LYS A 79 1.22 16.36 14.27
CA LYS A 79 2.67 16.56 14.37
C LYS A 79 3.21 17.24 13.12
N ALA A 80 4.30 17.99 13.27
CA ALA A 80 5.08 18.48 12.13
C ALA A 80 6.00 17.37 11.61
N LEU A 81 6.31 17.41 10.32
CA LEU A 81 7.37 16.60 9.75
C LEU A 81 8.71 17.22 10.16
N ASN A 82 9.58 16.41 10.77
CA ASN A 82 10.93 16.84 11.18
C ASN A 82 11.84 17.04 9.97
#